data_AF-A0A5B8RZL0-F1
#
_entry.id   AF-A0A5B8RZL0-F1
#
_cell.length_a   1.000
_cell.length_b   1.000
_cell.length_c   1.000
_cell.angle_alpha   90.00
_cell.angle_beta   90.00
_cell.angle_gamma   90.00
#
_symmetry.space_group_name_H-M   'P 1'
#
loop_
_entity.id
_entity.type
_entity.pdbx_description
1 polymer ?
#
loop_
_entity_poly.entity_id
_entity_poly.type
_entity_poly.pdbx_seq_one_letter_code
_entity_poly.pdbx_strand_id
1 'polypeptide(L)'
;MSAPRPLVPDGPRPALASLPAQVWRGGTLGAAEGAVLCSRHAPLDAELPGGGWPLGALVELLQRRPGLHEWALLLPALAQLAGGQRGVIALVGAPHLPFGPALAARGLPAERLLCVPAAAPLQRLWAAEQALRCPDVLALLLWLPHAQDHALRRLHLAARGRARPLFALRPHTARVQPSPAPLRLLLEGDGESLTLDLFKRHGPPLSAPLRLPAQPPALRALLAASRQPREAPGQETPQALRSRAPAQALCADPVAGRSRGPQDRPPPRAVLAKAV
;
A
#
# COMPACT_ATOMS: atom_id res chain seq x y z
N MET A 1 -9.90 -61.12 42.81
CA MET A 1 -10.77 -59.93 42.91
C MET A 1 -9.86 -58.73 43.16
N SER A 2 -9.45 -58.01 42.10
CA SER A 2 -8.60 -56.83 42.22
C SER A 2 -9.41 -55.64 42.69
N ALA A 3 -9.01 -55.04 43.81
CA ALA A 3 -9.59 -53.80 44.31
C ALA A 3 -9.34 -52.63 43.33
N PRO A 4 -10.28 -51.69 43.19
CA PRO A 4 -10.11 -50.53 42.33
C PRO A 4 -9.06 -49.58 42.91
N ARG A 5 -8.20 -49.05 42.02
CA ARG A 5 -7.16 -48.07 42.33
C ARG A 5 -7.83 -46.76 42.77
N PRO A 6 -7.42 -46.13 43.89
CA PRO A 6 -8.05 -44.89 44.36
C PRO A 6 -7.84 -43.77 43.34
N LEU A 7 -8.91 -43.00 43.08
CA LEU A 7 -8.84 -41.74 42.33
C LEU A 7 -7.92 -40.79 43.08
N VAL A 8 -6.87 -40.32 42.41
CA VAL A 8 -6.00 -39.26 42.90
C VAL A 8 -6.86 -38.00 43.09
N PRO A 9 -6.80 -37.31 44.23
CA PRO A 9 -7.54 -36.07 44.43
C PRO A 9 -7.04 -35.00 43.43
N ASP A 10 -7.99 -34.32 42.77
CA ASP A 10 -7.73 -33.15 41.94
C ASP A 10 -7.01 -32.09 42.80
N GLY A 11 -5.69 -31.97 42.60
CA GLY A 11 -4.89 -30.91 43.20
C GLY A 11 -5.39 -29.53 42.75
N PRO A 12 -5.09 -28.46 43.50
CA PRO A 12 -5.50 -27.11 43.14
C PRO A 12 -5.01 -26.79 41.72
N ARG A 13 -5.95 -26.59 40.80
CA ARG A 13 -5.63 -26.13 39.44
C ARG A 13 -4.87 -24.82 39.58
N PRO A 14 -3.65 -24.69 39.02
CA PRO A 14 -2.92 -23.44 39.11
C PRO A 14 -3.81 -22.33 38.55
N ALA A 15 -3.98 -21.25 39.29
CA ALA A 15 -4.71 -20.09 38.81
C ALA A 15 -4.10 -19.67 37.48
N LEU A 16 -4.91 -19.44 36.44
CA LEU A 16 -4.44 -19.06 35.10
C LEU A 16 -3.51 -17.82 35.10
N ALA A 17 -3.48 -17.08 36.22
CA ALA A 17 -2.56 -15.99 36.50
C ALA A 17 -1.08 -16.41 36.64
N SER A 18 -0.77 -17.66 37.01
CA SER A 18 0.59 -18.14 37.28
C SER A 18 1.26 -18.84 36.09
N LEU A 19 0.60 -18.87 34.92
CA LEU A 19 1.21 -19.42 33.71
C LEU A 19 2.27 -18.45 33.16
N PRO A 20 3.39 -18.95 32.59
CA PRO A 20 4.40 -18.11 31.96
C PRO A 20 3.78 -17.18 30.92
N ALA A 21 4.37 -16.00 30.68
CA ALA A 21 3.93 -15.07 29.65
C ALA A 21 3.88 -15.66 28.22
N GLN A 22 4.49 -16.84 28.03
CA GLN A 22 4.50 -17.66 26.81
C GLN A 22 3.19 -18.45 26.59
N VAL A 23 2.31 -18.53 27.59
CA VAL A 23 1.00 -19.18 27.46
C VAL A 23 -0.05 -18.13 27.09
N TRP A 24 -0.51 -18.18 25.85
CA TRP A 24 -1.51 -17.24 25.35
C TRP A 24 -2.88 -17.45 25.99
N ARG A 25 -3.54 -16.34 26.34
CA ARG A 25 -4.90 -16.31 26.88
C ARG A 25 -5.91 -16.06 25.76
N GLY A 26 -6.83 -17.00 25.57
CA GLY A 26 -7.75 -17.08 24.42
C GLY A 26 -8.65 -15.86 24.14
N GLY A 27 -8.74 -14.88 25.04
CA GLY A 27 -9.62 -13.71 24.94
C GLY A 27 -8.92 -12.39 24.63
N THR A 28 -7.59 -12.35 24.56
CA THR A 28 -6.83 -11.12 24.31
C THR A 28 -6.02 -11.23 23.04
N LEU A 29 -5.86 -10.13 22.30
CA LEU A 29 -4.73 -10.02 21.36
C LEU A 29 -3.48 -10.39 22.13
N GLY A 30 -2.77 -11.44 21.70
CA GLY A 30 -1.56 -11.77 22.44
C GLY A 30 -0.52 -10.66 22.23
N ALA A 31 0.41 -10.56 23.17
CA ALA A 31 1.58 -9.73 22.97
C ALA A 31 2.26 -10.16 21.67
N ALA A 32 2.77 -9.19 20.89
CA ALA A 32 3.72 -9.53 19.86
C ALA A 32 4.92 -10.22 20.54
N GLU A 33 5.37 -11.36 20.03
CA GLU A 33 6.59 -12.03 20.52
C GLU A 33 7.88 -11.22 20.21
N GLY A 34 7.75 -9.97 19.76
CA GLY A 34 8.84 -9.10 19.37
C GLY A 34 8.38 -7.66 19.12
N ALA A 35 9.31 -6.84 18.60
CA ALA A 35 9.03 -5.44 18.28
C ALA A 35 8.00 -5.30 17.14
N VAL A 36 7.30 -4.16 17.12
CA VAL A 36 6.30 -3.84 16.10
C VAL A 36 6.61 -2.51 15.42
N LEU A 37 6.12 -2.35 14.19
CA LEU A 37 6.09 -1.09 13.44
C LEU A 37 4.65 -0.57 13.39
N CYS A 38 4.40 0.62 13.95
CA CYS A 38 3.10 1.28 13.87
C CYS A 38 2.62 1.39 12.42
N SER A 39 1.38 0.97 12.13
CA SER A 39 0.81 1.07 10.79
C SER A 39 0.45 2.50 10.41
N ARG A 40 0.37 3.40 11.40
CA ARG A 40 -0.17 4.76 11.32
C ARG A 40 -1.64 4.82 10.95
N HIS A 41 -2.34 3.71 11.16
CA HIS A 41 -3.78 3.60 11.14
C HIS A 41 -4.23 3.14 12.53
N ALA A 42 -4.64 4.07 13.39
CA ALA A 42 -5.02 3.75 14.77
C ALA A 42 -6.06 2.59 14.87
N PRO A 43 -7.09 2.51 14.00
CA PRO A 43 -8.01 1.38 14.02
C PRO A 43 -7.35 0.04 13.68
N LEU A 44 -6.30 0.04 12.86
CA LEU A 44 -5.56 -1.17 12.52
C LEU A 44 -4.60 -1.55 13.63
N ASP A 45 -3.87 -0.59 14.20
CA ASP A 45 -2.95 -0.84 15.31
C ASP A 45 -3.68 -1.47 16.51
N ALA A 46 -4.93 -1.05 16.78
CA ALA A 46 -5.77 -1.66 17.81
C ALA A 46 -6.10 -3.15 17.56
N GLU A 47 -6.10 -3.59 16.31
CA GLU A 47 -6.43 -4.96 15.91
C GLU A 47 -5.18 -5.82 15.61
N LEU A 48 -3.99 -5.22 15.65
CA LEU A 48 -2.74 -5.94 15.45
C LEU A 48 -2.13 -6.37 16.80
N PRO A 49 -1.68 -7.63 16.93
CA PRO A 49 -0.95 -8.08 18.12
C PRO A 49 0.23 -7.15 18.41
N GLY A 50 0.31 -6.63 19.63
CA GLY A 50 1.35 -5.69 20.05
C GLY A 50 1.21 -4.26 19.50
N GLY A 51 0.15 -3.90 18.78
CA GLY A 51 -0.11 -2.51 18.37
C GLY A 51 0.52 -2.10 17.03
N GLY A 52 0.91 -3.04 16.18
CA GLY A 52 1.50 -2.71 14.88
C GLY A 52 1.93 -3.93 14.06
N TRP A 53 2.58 -3.69 12.92
CA TRP A 53 3.12 -4.73 12.07
C TRP A 53 4.24 -5.49 12.80
N PRO A 54 4.19 -6.82 12.90
CA PRO A 54 5.22 -7.58 13.60
C PRO A 54 6.55 -7.50 12.84
N LEU A 55 7.62 -7.17 13.56
CA LEU A 55 8.97 -7.15 13.02
C LEU A 55 9.60 -8.54 13.08
N GLY A 56 10.42 -8.87 12.08
CA GLY A 56 11.07 -10.19 12.02
C GLY A 56 10.11 -11.35 11.74
N ALA A 57 8.89 -11.02 11.31
CA ALA A 57 7.87 -11.97 10.93
C ALA A 57 7.44 -11.76 9.49
N LEU A 58 6.85 -12.81 8.90
CA LEU A 58 6.26 -12.73 7.58
C LEU A 58 4.82 -12.24 7.75
N VAL A 59 4.48 -11.12 7.13
CA VAL A 59 3.11 -10.64 7.01
C VAL A 59 2.63 -10.92 5.59
N GLU A 60 1.50 -11.58 5.44
CA GLU A 60 0.89 -11.78 4.12
C GLU A 60 -0.26 -10.81 3.89
N LEU A 61 -0.15 -10.07 2.79
CA LEU A 61 -1.20 -9.20 2.26
C LEU A 61 -1.78 -9.87 1.03
N LEU A 62 -2.95 -10.46 1.19
CA LEU A 62 -3.67 -11.09 0.09
C LEU A 62 -4.50 -10.06 -0.65
N GLN A 63 -4.49 -10.09 -1.98
CA GLN A 63 -5.17 -9.10 -2.82
C GLN A 63 -5.88 -9.79 -3.98
N ARG A 64 -7.05 -9.28 -4.40
CA ARG A 64 -7.70 -9.77 -5.65
C ARG A 64 -6.91 -9.36 -6.88
N ARG A 65 -6.37 -8.14 -6.87
CA ARG A 65 -5.53 -7.57 -7.93
C ARG A 65 -4.33 -6.88 -7.28
N PRO A 66 -3.10 -7.21 -7.70
CA PRO A 66 -1.91 -6.55 -7.16
C PRO A 66 -1.80 -5.11 -7.68
N GLY A 67 -1.11 -4.22 -6.96
CA GLY A 67 -0.79 -2.87 -7.43
C GLY A 67 -1.81 -1.78 -7.05
N LEU A 68 -2.93 -2.12 -6.42
CA LEU A 68 -4.03 -1.16 -6.22
C LEU A 68 -4.03 -0.46 -4.86
N HIS A 69 -3.71 -1.17 -3.79
CA HIS A 69 -4.09 -0.73 -2.44
C HIS A 69 -2.96 -0.86 -1.41
N GLU A 70 -1.89 -1.57 -1.73
CA GLU A 70 -0.77 -1.79 -0.82
C GLU A 70 -0.11 -0.48 -0.38
N TRP A 71 0.00 0.49 -1.28
CA TRP A 71 0.55 1.80 -0.97
C TRP A 71 -0.39 2.62 -0.09
N ALA A 72 -1.70 2.51 -0.28
CA ALA A 72 -2.65 3.18 0.61
C ALA A 72 -2.50 2.69 2.06
N LEU A 73 -2.28 1.38 2.24
CA LEU A 73 -2.13 0.73 3.55
C LEU A 73 -0.74 0.90 4.18
N LEU A 74 0.33 0.64 3.41
CA LEU A 74 1.68 0.50 3.96
C LEU A 74 2.49 1.79 3.95
N LEU A 75 2.21 2.70 3.02
CA LEU A 75 3.01 3.90 2.82
C LEU A 75 3.17 4.76 4.08
N PRO A 76 2.15 4.96 4.93
CA PRO A 76 2.31 5.74 6.17
C PRO A 76 3.40 5.18 7.10
N ALA A 77 3.45 3.86 7.27
CA ALA A 77 4.46 3.18 8.07
C ALA A 77 5.85 3.22 7.42
N LEU A 78 5.91 3.00 6.10
CA LEU A 78 7.16 3.04 5.34
C LEU A 78 7.79 4.44 5.31
N ALA A 79 6.97 5.48 5.16
CA ALA A 79 7.41 6.88 5.21
C ALA A 79 7.97 7.24 6.60
N GLN A 80 7.29 6.82 7.69
CA GLN A 80 7.80 7.01 9.05
C GLN A 80 9.17 6.32 9.22
N LEU A 81 9.28 5.08 8.77
CA LEU A 81 10.51 4.30 8.87
C LEU A 81 11.66 4.93 8.07
N ALA A 82 11.38 5.38 6.84
CA ALA A 82 12.37 6.03 5.98
C ALA A 82 12.81 7.40 6.50
N GLY A 83 11.92 8.15 7.16
CA GLY A 83 12.25 9.43 7.78
C GLY A 83 13.10 9.33 9.04
N GLY A 84 12.98 8.23 9.79
CA GLY A 84 13.70 8.04 11.06
C GLY A 84 15.04 7.30 10.97
N GLN A 85 15.36 6.67 9.84
CA GLN A 85 16.54 5.82 9.69
C GLN A 85 17.20 6.01 8.32
N ARG A 86 18.50 5.74 8.20
CA ARG A 86 19.18 5.60 6.89
C ARG A 86 18.87 4.23 6.29
N GLY A 87 18.74 4.14 4.97
CA GLY A 87 18.49 2.88 4.26
C GLY A 87 17.38 2.98 3.21
N VAL A 88 16.96 1.84 2.65
CA VAL A 88 15.99 1.77 1.55
C VAL A 88 14.85 0.81 1.86
N ILE A 89 13.71 1.03 1.23
CA ILE A 89 12.60 0.08 1.14
C ILE A 89 12.81 -0.74 -0.12
N ALA A 90 13.02 -2.05 0.04
CA ALA A 90 13.22 -2.95 -1.08
C ALA A 90 11.86 -3.42 -1.64
N LEU A 91 11.70 -3.32 -2.96
CA LEU A 91 10.54 -3.78 -3.70
C LEU A 91 10.98 -4.91 -4.63
N VAL A 92 10.57 -6.14 -4.38
CA VAL A 92 10.98 -7.31 -5.18
C VAL A 92 9.80 -7.84 -5.97
N GLY A 93 9.96 -7.86 -7.30
CA GLY A 93 8.96 -8.42 -8.21
C GLY A 93 7.67 -7.59 -8.32
N ALA A 94 7.74 -6.29 -8.01
CA ALA A 94 6.61 -5.37 -8.13
C ALA A 94 6.00 -5.45 -9.55
N PRO A 95 4.66 -5.55 -9.68
CA PRO A 95 4.00 -5.69 -10.98
C PRO A 95 4.09 -4.42 -11.83
N HIS A 96 4.21 -3.27 -11.16
CA HIS A 96 4.25 -1.95 -11.76
C HIS A 96 5.31 -1.11 -11.07
N LEU A 97 5.94 -0.22 -11.82
CA LEU A 97 6.85 0.77 -11.26
C LEU A 97 6.04 1.77 -10.40
N PRO A 98 6.40 2.00 -9.13
CA PRO A 98 5.70 2.97 -8.30
C PRO A 98 5.88 4.38 -8.85
N PHE A 99 4.82 5.19 -8.78
CA PHE A 99 4.89 6.58 -9.20
C PHE A 99 5.57 7.44 -8.12
N GLY A 100 6.89 7.61 -8.28
CA GLY A 100 7.77 8.30 -7.32
C GLY A 100 7.25 9.64 -6.79
N PRO A 101 6.79 10.58 -7.64
CA PRO A 101 6.29 11.88 -7.18
C PRO A 101 5.12 11.77 -6.19
N ALA A 102 4.18 10.83 -6.40
CA ALA A 102 3.07 10.64 -5.48
C ALA A 102 3.50 10.03 -4.14
N LEU A 103 4.53 9.17 -4.14
CA LEU A 103 5.10 8.63 -2.90
C LEU A 103 5.88 9.72 -2.15
N ALA A 104 6.65 10.53 -2.86
CA ALA A 104 7.41 11.64 -2.30
C ALA A 104 6.50 12.67 -1.62
N ALA A 105 5.39 13.04 -2.26
CA ALA A 105 4.36 13.91 -1.69
C ALA A 105 3.72 13.36 -0.40
N ARG A 106 3.89 12.05 -0.14
CA ARG A 106 3.42 11.34 1.06
C ARG A 106 4.56 10.93 2.00
N GLY A 107 5.75 11.51 1.83
CA GLY A 107 6.88 11.34 2.74
C GLY A 107 7.80 10.15 2.44
N LEU A 108 7.65 9.48 1.30
CA LEU A 108 8.58 8.43 0.85
C LEU A 108 9.21 8.81 -0.50
N PRO A 109 10.36 9.50 -0.48
CA PRO A 109 10.99 9.96 -1.71
C PRO A 109 11.61 8.79 -2.49
N ALA A 110 11.69 8.90 -3.82
CA ALA A 110 11.99 7.79 -4.71
C ALA A 110 13.39 7.19 -4.49
N GLU A 111 14.34 7.99 -4.01
CA GLU A 111 15.71 7.62 -3.67
C GLU A 111 15.77 6.64 -2.49
N ARG A 112 14.65 6.50 -1.75
CA ARG A 112 14.49 5.54 -0.67
C ARG A 112 13.93 4.20 -1.15
N LEU A 113 13.66 4.03 -2.44
CA LEU A 113 13.12 2.80 -3.01
C LEU A 113 14.19 2.05 -3.80
N LEU A 114 14.40 0.79 -3.46
CA LEU A 114 15.20 -0.14 -4.26
C LEU A 114 14.27 -1.10 -5.00
N CYS A 115 14.05 -0.85 -6.29
CA CYS A 115 13.21 -1.72 -7.12
C CYS A 115 14.06 -2.82 -7.74
N VAL A 116 13.78 -4.07 -7.38
CA VAL A 116 14.44 -5.25 -7.93
C VAL A 116 13.46 -5.97 -8.86
N PRO A 117 13.59 -5.80 -10.20
CA PRO A 117 12.80 -6.56 -11.14
C PRO A 117 13.21 -8.03 -11.07
N ALA A 118 12.24 -8.91 -10.86
CA ALA A 118 12.46 -10.35 -10.81
C ALA A 118 11.23 -11.06 -11.39
N ALA A 119 11.39 -11.64 -12.58
CA ALA A 119 10.28 -12.29 -13.28
C ALA A 119 10.01 -13.69 -12.70
N ALA A 120 11.06 -14.49 -12.51
CA ALA A 120 10.92 -15.88 -12.07
C ALA A 120 10.69 -16.00 -10.55
N PRO A 121 9.85 -16.96 -10.08
CA PRO A 121 9.57 -17.15 -8.66
C PRO A 121 10.85 -17.37 -7.81
N LEU A 122 11.80 -18.17 -8.29
CA LEU A 122 13.06 -18.42 -7.58
C LEU A 122 13.94 -17.17 -7.48
N GLN A 123 13.97 -16.32 -8.52
CA GLN A 123 14.69 -15.04 -8.48
C GLN A 123 14.11 -14.11 -7.41
N ARG A 124 12.77 -14.06 -7.30
CA ARG A 124 12.09 -13.25 -6.26
C ARG A 124 12.44 -13.73 -4.85
N LEU A 125 12.39 -15.05 -4.62
CA LEU A 125 12.74 -15.63 -3.32
C LEU A 125 14.21 -15.37 -2.97
N TRP A 126 15.11 -15.59 -3.91
CA TRP A 126 16.54 -15.34 -3.70
C TRP A 126 16.82 -13.86 -3.42
N ALA A 127 16.27 -12.95 -4.22
CA ALA A 127 16.43 -11.51 -4.04
C ALA A 127 15.85 -11.04 -2.69
N ALA A 128 14.70 -11.57 -2.29
CA ALA A 128 14.12 -11.31 -0.98
C ALA A 128 15.05 -11.73 0.16
N GLU A 129 15.65 -12.91 0.08
CA GLU A 129 16.60 -13.37 1.09
C GLU A 129 17.87 -12.53 1.15
N GLN A 130 18.39 -12.09 0.01
CA GLN A 130 19.53 -11.18 -0.01
C GLN A 130 19.15 -9.84 0.63
N ALA A 131 17.99 -9.27 0.27
CA ALA A 131 17.50 -8.03 0.85
C ALA A 131 17.33 -8.13 2.38
N LEU A 132 16.85 -9.26 2.92
CA LEU A 132 16.72 -9.48 4.36
C LEU A 132 18.07 -9.57 5.09
N ARG A 133 19.15 -9.91 4.40
CA ARG A 133 20.52 -9.95 4.96
C ARG A 133 21.18 -8.57 4.95
N CYS A 134 20.76 -7.68 4.06
CA CYS A 134 21.31 -6.33 3.93
C CYS A 134 20.94 -5.44 5.14
N PRO A 135 21.91 -4.77 5.79
CA PRO A 135 21.64 -3.91 6.94
C PRO A 135 20.84 -2.64 6.58
N ASP A 136 21.06 -2.12 5.37
CA ASP A 136 20.44 -0.89 4.87
C ASP A 136 19.02 -1.11 4.32
N VAL A 137 18.53 -2.35 4.25
CA VAL A 137 17.13 -2.61 3.89
C VAL A 137 16.28 -2.44 5.14
N LEU A 138 15.45 -1.40 5.12
CA LEU A 138 14.59 -1.04 6.24
C LEU A 138 13.31 -1.87 6.28
N ALA A 139 12.73 -2.15 5.11
CA ALA A 139 11.57 -3.01 4.94
C ALA A 139 11.59 -3.65 3.55
N LEU A 140 10.91 -4.80 3.42
CA LEU A 140 10.79 -5.53 2.17
C LEU A 140 9.31 -5.73 1.80
N LEU A 141 8.94 -5.27 0.60
CA LEU A 141 7.69 -5.61 -0.07
C LEU A 141 8.01 -6.61 -1.19
N LEU A 142 7.44 -7.80 -1.09
CA LEU A 142 7.72 -8.92 -1.98
C LEU A 142 6.42 -9.35 -2.66
N TRP A 143 6.30 -9.14 -3.98
CA TRP A 143 5.16 -9.65 -4.74
C TRP A 143 5.41 -11.09 -5.17
N LEU A 144 4.71 -12.03 -4.53
CA LEU A 144 4.97 -13.46 -4.63
C LEU A 144 3.70 -14.23 -5.02
N PRO A 145 3.31 -14.20 -6.31
CA PRO A 145 2.05 -14.78 -6.76
C PRO A 145 1.98 -16.29 -6.50
N HIS A 146 3.12 -16.97 -6.56
CA HIS A 146 3.25 -18.40 -6.29
C HIS A 146 4.38 -18.62 -5.28
N ALA A 147 4.07 -19.36 -4.21
CA ALA A 147 5.03 -19.76 -3.19
C ALA A 147 4.61 -21.08 -2.58
N GLN A 148 5.56 -21.97 -2.37
CA GLN A 148 5.35 -23.20 -1.60
C GLN A 148 5.60 -22.92 -0.10
N ASP A 149 4.99 -23.72 0.78
CA ASP A 149 5.08 -23.55 2.24
C ASP A 149 6.54 -23.51 2.73
N HIS A 150 7.40 -24.40 2.21
CA HIS A 150 8.81 -24.45 2.58
C HIS A 150 9.56 -23.13 2.27
N ALA A 151 9.24 -22.49 1.14
CA ALA A 151 9.86 -21.22 0.74
C ALA A 151 9.39 -20.08 1.66
N LEU A 152 8.12 -20.06 2.03
CA LEU A 152 7.58 -19.09 2.99
C LEU A 152 8.19 -19.29 4.38
N ARG A 153 8.44 -20.53 4.82
CA ARG A 153 9.11 -20.82 6.10
C ARG A 153 10.53 -20.29 6.10
N ARG A 154 11.26 -20.53 5.02
CA ARG A 154 12.63 -20.03 4.84
C ARG A 154 12.67 -18.50 4.86
N LEU A 155 11.73 -17.82 4.18
CA LEU A 155 11.59 -16.36 4.27
C LEU A 155 11.23 -15.87 5.67
N HIS A 156 10.31 -16.54 6.36
CA HIS A 156 9.93 -16.19 7.72
C HIS A 156 11.11 -16.32 8.69
N LEU A 157 11.92 -17.38 8.57
CA LEU A 157 13.15 -17.54 9.36
C LEU A 157 14.19 -16.48 9.01
N ALA A 158 14.37 -16.14 7.73
CA ALA A 158 15.28 -15.10 7.30
C ALA A 158 14.89 -13.71 7.86
N ALA A 159 13.59 -13.41 7.96
CA ALA A 159 13.10 -12.14 8.51
C ALA A 159 13.52 -11.94 9.98
N ARG A 160 13.58 -13.01 10.77
CA ARG A 160 13.94 -12.96 12.20
C ARG A 160 15.34 -12.38 12.44
N GLY A 161 16.27 -12.59 11.52
CA GLY A 161 17.68 -12.24 11.72
C GLY A 161 17.95 -10.76 11.99
N ARG A 162 17.15 -9.85 11.40
CA ARG A 162 17.29 -8.39 11.59
C ARG A 162 16.05 -7.69 12.16
N ALA A 163 14.99 -8.45 12.46
CA ALA A 163 13.72 -7.91 12.91
C ALA A 163 13.22 -6.72 12.04
N ARG A 164 13.17 -6.89 10.71
CA ARG A 164 12.63 -5.89 9.78
C ARG A 164 11.21 -6.26 9.34
N PRO A 165 10.38 -5.30 8.89
CA PRO A 165 9.09 -5.60 8.29
C PRO A 165 9.28 -6.35 6.96
N LEU A 166 8.55 -7.46 6.82
CA LEU A 166 8.46 -8.25 5.60
C LEU A 166 7.00 -8.43 5.21
N PHE A 167 6.62 -7.85 4.08
CA PHE A 167 5.28 -7.98 3.50
C PHE A 167 5.34 -8.83 2.23
N ALA A 168 4.72 -9.99 2.25
CA ALA A 168 4.49 -10.80 1.04
C ALA A 168 3.10 -10.47 0.47
N LEU A 169 3.10 -9.84 -0.71
CA LEU A 169 1.89 -9.53 -1.48
C LEU A 169 1.56 -10.71 -2.38
N ARG A 170 0.38 -11.30 -2.18
CA ARG A 170 -0.02 -12.57 -2.82
C ARG A 170 -1.47 -12.49 -3.32
N PRO A 171 -1.89 -13.33 -4.27
CA PRO A 171 -3.29 -13.38 -4.71
C PRO A 171 -4.20 -13.87 -3.59
N HIS A 172 -5.46 -13.40 -3.61
CA HIS A 172 -6.50 -13.82 -2.66
C HIS A 172 -6.73 -15.34 -2.63
N THR A 173 -6.47 -16.03 -3.74
CA THR A 173 -6.54 -17.50 -3.84
C THR A 173 -5.56 -18.21 -2.90
N ALA A 174 -4.52 -17.53 -2.43
CA ALA A 174 -3.60 -18.08 -1.43
C ALA A 174 -4.20 -18.17 -0.02
N ARG A 175 -5.42 -17.66 0.23
CA ARG A 175 -6.07 -17.68 1.55
C ARG A 175 -6.17 -19.08 2.14
N VAL A 176 -6.49 -20.08 1.31
CA VAL A 176 -6.63 -21.49 1.73
C VAL A 176 -5.32 -22.26 1.76
N GLN A 177 -4.21 -21.65 1.30
CA GLN A 177 -2.90 -22.30 1.30
C GLN A 177 -2.27 -22.26 2.70
N PRO A 178 -1.51 -23.30 3.09
CA PRO A 178 -0.73 -23.28 4.31
C PRO A 178 0.29 -22.15 4.28
N SER A 179 0.53 -21.55 5.45
CA SER A 179 1.52 -20.49 5.59
C SER A 179 2.03 -20.36 7.02
N PRO A 180 3.35 -20.12 7.20
CA PRO A 180 3.96 -19.83 8.49
C PRO A 180 3.72 -18.40 8.97
N ALA A 181 3.17 -17.51 8.15
CA ALA A 181 2.95 -16.10 8.50
C ALA A 181 2.04 -16.00 9.75
N PRO A 182 2.48 -15.36 10.85
CA PRO A 182 1.62 -15.18 12.03
C PRO A 182 0.48 -14.18 11.79
N LEU A 183 0.62 -13.32 10.78
CA LEU A 183 -0.36 -12.32 10.38
C LEU A 183 -0.68 -12.45 8.89
N ARG A 184 -1.95 -12.67 8.56
CA ARG A 184 -2.45 -12.70 7.18
C ARG A 184 -3.76 -11.92 7.12
N LEU A 185 -3.88 -11.09 6.09
CA LEU A 185 -5.09 -10.32 5.84
C LEU A 185 -5.44 -10.29 4.36
N LEU A 186 -6.72 -10.14 4.06
CA LEU A 186 -7.21 -9.80 2.72
C LEU A 186 -7.38 -8.28 2.66
N LEU A 187 -6.77 -7.66 1.65
CA LEU A 187 -6.82 -6.23 1.37
C LEU A 187 -7.65 -6.00 0.11
N GLU A 188 -8.74 -5.26 0.28
CA GLU A 188 -9.64 -4.81 -0.77
C GLU A 188 -9.85 -3.29 -0.66
N GLY A 189 -10.34 -2.66 -1.72
CA GLY A 189 -10.65 -1.24 -1.71
C GLY A 189 -11.44 -0.82 -2.95
N ASP A 190 -12.07 0.35 -2.83
CA ASP A 190 -12.90 0.98 -3.87
C ASP A 190 -12.30 2.32 -4.35
N GLY A 191 -11.09 2.64 -3.90
CA GLY A 191 -10.39 3.88 -4.20
C GLY A 191 -10.59 4.97 -3.14
N GLU A 192 -11.66 4.92 -2.34
CA GLU A 192 -11.89 5.86 -1.23
C GLU A 192 -11.55 5.21 0.12
N SER A 193 -11.93 3.95 0.27
CA SER A 193 -11.77 3.16 1.48
C SER A 193 -11.03 1.85 1.19
N LEU A 194 -10.29 1.40 2.20
CA LEU A 194 -9.72 0.06 2.28
C LEU A 194 -10.59 -0.78 3.19
N THR A 195 -10.76 -2.05 2.83
CA THR A 195 -11.37 -3.07 3.68
C THR A 195 -10.32 -4.14 3.97
N LEU A 196 -10.10 -4.43 5.25
CA LEU A 196 -9.14 -5.41 5.73
C LEU A 196 -9.85 -6.53 6.47
N ASP A 197 -9.72 -7.77 5.98
CA ASP A 197 -10.17 -8.97 6.68
C ASP A 197 -8.95 -9.70 7.26
N LEU A 198 -8.70 -9.52 8.57
CA LEU A 198 -7.59 -10.13 9.30
C LEU A 198 -7.94 -11.57 9.71
N PHE A 199 -7.97 -12.46 8.74
CA PHE A 199 -8.40 -13.85 8.93
C PHE A 199 -7.36 -14.74 9.65
N LYS A 200 -6.10 -14.30 9.77
CA LYS A 200 -5.09 -14.94 10.63
C LYS A 200 -4.34 -13.88 11.41
N ARG A 201 -4.47 -13.93 12.74
CA ARG A 201 -3.72 -13.11 13.69
C ARG A 201 -3.66 -13.84 15.03
N HIS A 202 -2.78 -13.41 15.92
CA HIS A 202 -2.69 -13.97 17.27
C HIS A 202 -3.65 -13.23 18.22
N GLY A 203 -4.76 -13.85 18.58
CA GLY A 203 -5.82 -13.18 19.33
C GLY A 203 -7.21 -13.73 18.99
N PRO A 204 -8.27 -13.15 19.57
CA PRO A 204 -9.63 -13.45 19.16
C PRO A 204 -9.82 -13.15 17.67
N PRO A 205 -10.71 -13.87 16.97
CA PRO A 205 -11.04 -13.55 15.59
C PRO A 205 -11.59 -12.12 15.51
N LEU A 206 -11.32 -11.44 14.39
CA LEU A 206 -11.94 -10.15 14.12
C LEU A 206 -13.43 -10.38 13.78
N SER A 207 -14.32 -9.64 14.43
CA SER A 207 -15.78 -9.83 14.27
C SER A 207 -16.31 -9.33 12.93
N ALA A 208 -15.72 -8.27 12.38
CA ALA A 208 -16.08 -7.68 11.09
C ALA A 208 -14.85 -7.08 10.40
N PRO A 209 -14.82 -7.05 9.06
CA PRO A 209 -13.71 -6.43 8.33
C PRO A 209 -13.49 -4.97 8.74
N LEU A 210 -12.22 -4.59 8.92
CA LEU A 210 -11.82 -3.24 9.31
C LEU A 210 -11.86 -2.32 8.09
N ARG A 211 -12.43 -1.11 8.24
CA ARG A 211 -12.43 -0.08 7.21
C ARG A 211 -11.46 1.04 7.53
N LEU A 212 -10.62 1.41 6.56
CA LEU A 212 -9.64 2.49 6.66
C LEU A 212 -9.79 3.46 5.48
N PRO A 213 -9.43 4.74 5.61
CA PRO A 213 -9.35 5.64 4.45
C PRO A 213 -8.19 5.21 3.52
N ALA A 214 -8.46 5.08 2.22
CA ALA A 214 -7.43 4.77 1.23
C ALA A 214 -6.65 6.02 0.80
N GLN A 215 -7.30 7.19 0.86
CA GLN A 215 -6.76 8.45 0.37
C GLN A 215 -6.21 9.32 1.50
N PRO A 216 -5.15 10.11 1.22
CA PRO A 216 -4.73 11.17 2.13
C PRO A 216 -5.87 12.15 2.41
N PRO A 217 -5.97 12.73 3.63
CA PRO A 217 -7.02 13.68 3.98
C PRO A 217 -7.12 14.87 3.02
N ALA A 218 -5.98 15.39 2.54
CA ALA A 218 -5.94 16.50 1.58
C ALA A 218 -6.56 16.12 0.23
N LEU A 219 -6.22 14.95 -0.33
CA LEU A 219 -6.81 14.48 -1.58
C LEU A 219 -8.31 14.24 -1.42
N ARG A 220 -8.72 13.63 -0.30
CA ARG A 220 -10.14 13.43 0.01
C ARG A 220 -10.90 14.74 0.10
N ALA A 221 -10.33 15.76 0.74
CA ALA A 221 -10.92 17.10 0.82
C ALA A 221 -11.03 17.76 -0.57
N LEU A 222 -9.99 17.64 -1.40
CA LEU A 222 -10.00 18.15 -2.78
C LEU A 222 -11.07 17.46 -3.64
N LEU A 223 -11.18 16.13 -3.56
CA LEU A 223 -12.19 15.37 -4.31
C LEU A 223 -13.62 15.66 -3.81
N ALA A 224 -13.79 15.85 -2.50
CA ALA A 224 -15.07 16.29 -1.94
C ALA A 224 -15.46 17.68 -2.45
N ALA A 225 -14.52 18.63 -2.47
CA ALA A 225 -14.74 19.97 -3.01
C ALA A 225 -15.05 19.94 -4.52
N SER A 226 -14.39 19.09 -5.30
CA SER A 226 -14.65 18.97 -6.74
C SER A 226 -16.01 18.35 -7.08
N ARG A 227 -16.63 17.64 -6.12
CA ARG A 227 -17.97 17.03 -6.27
C ARG A 227 -19.09 17.99 -5.89
N GLN A 228 -18.79 19.11 -5.23
CA GLN A 228 -19.79 20.13 -4.95
C GLN A 228 -20.24 20.72 -6.28
N PRO A 229 -21.57 20.79 -6.55
CA PRO A 229 -22.08 21.53 -7.68
C PRO A 229 -21.48 22.94 -7.60
N ARG A 230 -20.83 23.39 -8.69
CA ARG A 230 -20.60 24.82 -8.82
C ARG A 230 -21.98 25.45 -8.83
N GLU A 231 -22.36 26.10 -7.72
CA GLU A 231 -23.38 27.13 -7.79
C GLU A 231 -22.92 28.07 -8.89
N ALA A 232 -23.65 28.06 -10.02
CA ALA A 232 -23.41 28.99 -11.08
C ALA A 232 -23.47 30.38 -10.43
N PRO A 233 -22.49 31.28 -10.65
CA PRO A 233 -22.64 32.65 -10.24
C PRO A 233 -24.01 33.11 -10.76
N GLY A 234 -24.87 33.54 -9.84
CA GLY A 234 -26.20 34.01 -10.16
C GLY A 234 -26.09 34.93 -11.36
N GLN A 235 -26.93 34.68 -12.37
CA GLN A 235 -27.04 35.55 -13.53
C GLN A 235 -27.49 36.93 -13.03
N GLU A 236 -26.55 37.78 -12.63
CA GLU A 236 -26.75 39.22 -12.61
C GLU A 236 -27.07 39.60 -14.05
N THR A 237 -28.37 39.74 -14.29
CA THR A 237 -28.93 40.13 -15.58
C THR A 237 -28.32 41.48 -15.92
N PRO A 238 -27.57 41.64 -17.03
CA PRO A 238 -27.17 42.95 -17.49
C PRO A 238 -28.46 43.68 -17.90
N GLN A 239 -28.95 44.54 -17.02
CA GLN A 239 -30.15 45.32 -17.25
C GLN A 239 -29.88 46.33 -18.36
N ALA A 240 -30.25 45.93 -19.57
CA ALA A 240 -30.66 46.76 -20.70
C ALA A 240 -29.82 48.01 -20.98
N LEU A 241 -28.75 47.87 -21.78
CA LEU A 241 -28.37 48.91 -22.74
C LEU A 241 -29.44 48.93 -23.84
N ARG A 242 -30.50 49.70 -23.59
CA ARG A 242 -31.56 49.98 -24.56
C ARG A 242 -30.93 50.62 -25.80
N SER A 243 -31.22 50.00 -26.92
CA SER A 243 -30.94 50.44 -28.28
C SER A 243 -31.28 51.92 -28.50
N ARG A 244 -30.29 52.70 -28.93
CA ARG A 244 -30.50 53.88 -29.77
C ARG A 244 -29.64 53.74 -31.02
N ALA A 245 -30.31 53.41 -32.12
CA ALA A 245 -29.88 53.73 -33.48
C ALA A 245 -31.10 54.38 -34.16
N PRO A 246 -30.98 55.11 -35.29
CA PRO A 246 -29.78 55.35 -36.09
C PRO A 246 -29.57 56.84 -36.46
N ALA A 247 -28.39 57.18 -37.00
CA ALA A 247 -28.28 58.30 -37.94
C ALA A 247 -27.19 57.97 -38.98
N GLN A 248 -27.64 57.95 -40.23
CA GLN A 248 -26.87 57.70 -41.45
C GLN A 248 -25.91 58.85 -41.75
N ALA A 249 -24.77 58.54 -42.38
CA ALA A 249 -24.22 59.37 -43.46
C ALA A 249 -23.24 58.55 -44.31
N LEU A 250 -23.43 58.62 -45.63
CA LEU A 250 -22.63 58.03 -46.69
C LEU A 250 -21.22 58.63 -46.76
N CYS A 251 -20.24 57.87 -47.28
CA CYS A 251 -19.63 58.14 -48.60
C CYS A 251 -18.35 57.31 -48.87
N ALA A 252 -18.33 56.72 -50.06
CA ALA A 252 -17.21 56.52 -51.00
C ALA A 252 -16.08 55.49 -50.73
N ASP A 253 -16.04 54.48 -51.61
CA ASP A 253 -14.85 53.75 -52.12
C ASP A 253 -13.96 54.67 -53.01
N PRO A 254 -12.81 54.26 -53.62
CA PRO A 254 -12.06 52.98 -53.59
C PRO A 254 -10.50 53.15 -53.43
N VAL A 255 -9.73 52.05 -53.44
CA VAL A 255 -8.63 51.76 -54.43
C VAL A 255 -7.66 50.66 -53.96
N ALA A 256 -7.25 49.87 -54.96
CA ALA A 256 -6.41 48.68 -55.01
C ALA A 256 -4.97 48.77 -54.45
N GLY A 257 -4.41 47.61 -54.12
CA GLY A 257 -2.97 47.39 -53.98
C GLY A 257 -2.58 45.92 -53.81
N ARG A 258 -2.12 45.27 -54.88
CA ARG A 258 -1.36 44.00 -54.89
C ARG A 258 -0.04 44.22 -54.09
N SER A 259 0.69 43.26 -53.51
CA SER A 259 1.22 42.01 -54.06
C SER A 259 2.19 41.33 -53.06
N ARG A 260 2.24 39.99 -53.13
CA ARG A 260 3.39 39.05 -53.10
C ARG A 260 4.32 38.91 -51.87
N GLY A 261 4.36 37.65 -51.38
CA GLY A 261 5.57 36.86 -51.06
C GLY A 261 5.84 36.63 -49.56
N PRO A 262 6.63 35.62 -49.13
CA PRO A 262 7.41 34.65 -49.93
C PRO A 262 7.45 33.17 -49.43
N GLN A 263 8.03 32.33 -50.31
CA GLN A 263 8.99 31.23 -50.07
C GLN A 263 8.60 29.88 -49.42
N ASP A 264 8.57 28.89 -50.33
CA ASP A 264 9.37 27.66 -50.38
C ASP A 264 9.81 26.96 -49.08
N ARG A 265 9.38 25.70 -48.98
CA ARG A 265 9.84 24.70 -48.00
C ARG A 265 10.04 23.36 -48.73
N PRO A 266 11.25 22.79 -48.79
CA PRO A 266 11.43 21.40 -49.16
C PRO A 266 11.59 20.48 -47.91
N PRO A 267 11.12 19.22 -47.95
CA PRO A 267 11.44 18.18 -46.96
C PRO A 267 12.45 17.15 -47.56
N PRO A 268 12.68 15.97 -46.96
CA PRO A 268 13.12 15.61 -45.60
C PRO A 268 14.39 14.71 -45.66
N ARG A 269 14.92 14.22 -44.52
CA ARG A 269 15.44 12.83 -44.44
C ARG A 269 15.73 12.34 -43.02
N ALA A 270 15.31 11.10 -42.79
CA ALA A 270 15.55 10.26 -41.63
C ALA A 270 16.97 9.68 -41.62
N VAL A 271 17.51 9.42 -40.42
CA VAL A 271 18.62 8.49 -40.21
C VAL A 271 18.35 7.66 -38.96
N LEU A 272 18.26 6.34 -39.18
CA LEU A 272 18.39 5.28 -38.19
C LEU A 272 19.83 5.24 -37.66
N ALA A 273 20.00 5.05 -36.35
CA ALA A 273 21.23 4.50 -35.80
C ALA A 273 20.91 3.48 -34.68
N LYS A 274 21.27 2.22 -34.96
CA LYS A 274 21.45 1.12 -34.02
C LYS A 274 22.85 1.26 -33.39
N ALA A 275 22.98 1.00 -32.10
CA ALA A 275 24.22 0.58 -31.43
C ALA A 275 23.79 -0.44 -30.35
N VAL A 276 24.14 -1.72 -30.52
CA VAL A 276 25.25 -2.46 -29.86
C VAL A 276 25.08 -2.50 -28.35
#